data_AF-A0A6A3YHS3-F1
#
_entry.id   AF-A0A6A3YHS3-F1
#
_cell.length_a   1.000
_cell.length_b   1.000
_cell.length_c   1.000
_cell.angle_alpha   90.00
_cell.angle_beta   90.00
_cell.angle_gamma   90.00
#
_symmetry.space_group_name_H-M   'P 1'
#
loop_
_entity.id
_entity.type
_entity.pdbx_description
1 polymer ?
#
loop_
_entity_poly.entity_id
_entity_poly.type
_entity_poly.pdbx_seq_one_letter_code
_entity_poly.pdbx_strand_id
1 'polypeptide(L)'
;MAKIAIIYYSTYGHIATLAESVKEGVESVPGVTAEIYQVPETLPEEVLAKLHAAPKKDHAIARASEYGIVNTIISINIRPYIY
;
A
#
# COMPACT_ATOMS: atom_id res chain seq x y z
N MET A 1 -18.99 -14.43 0.45
CA MET A 1 -18.40 -13.25 1.12
C MET A 1 -16.98 -13.12 0.61
N ALA A 2 -16.61 -12.00 -0.01
CA ALA A 2 -15.29 -11.82 -0.63
C ALA A 2 -14.44 -10.91 0.24
N LYS A 3 -13.21 -11.34 0.56
CA LYS A 3 -12.23 -10.54 1.28
C LYS A 3 -11.15 -10.08 0.31
N ILE A 4 -10.85 -8.79 0.32
CA ILE A 4 -9.86 -8.17 -0.56
C ILE A 4 -8.76 -7.56 0.32
N ALA A 5 -7.51 -7.84 -0.01
CA ALA A 5 -6.36 -7.18 0.61
C ALA A 5 -5.80 -6.14 -0.38
N ILE A 6 -5.75 -4.88 0.04
CA ILE A 6 -5.18 -3.77 -0.72
C ILE A 6 -3.76 -3.57 -0.22
N ILE A 7 -2.79 -4.10 -0.96
CA ILE A 7 -1.37 -4.00 -0.61
C ILE A 7 -0.75 -2.87 -1.44
N TYR A 8 -0.14 -1.88 -0.77
CA TYR A 8 0.47 -0.73 -1.44
C TYR A 8 1.85 -0.35 -0.90
N TYR A 9 2.61 0.36 -1.71
CA TYR A 9 3.84 1.05 -1.33
C TYR A 9 3.71 2.53 -1.69
N SER A 10 4.20 3.42 -0.82
CA SER A 10 4.16 4.87 -1.07
C SER A 10 5.34 5.55 -0.38
N THR A 11 6.12 6.29 -1.16
CA THR A 11 7.23 7.13 -0.65
C THR A 11 6.75 8.54 -0.26
N TYR A 12 5.73 9.06 -0.96
CA TYR A 12 5.24 10.44 -0.80
C TYR A 12 3.80 10.54 -0.27
N GLY A 13 3.19 9.43 0.12
CA GLY A 13 1.83 9.41 0.68
C GLY A 13 0.69 9.38 -0.35
N HIS A 14 0.89 9.81 -1.60
CA HIS A 14 -0.18 9.82 -2.62
C HIS A 14 -0.89 8.47 -2.81
N ILE A 15 -0.12 7.38 -2.86
CA ILE A 15 -0.67 6.04 -3.04
C ILE A 15 -1.44 5.57 -1.79
N ALA A 16 -1.09 6.09 -0.60
CA ALA A 16 -1.84 5.77 0.62
C ALA A 16 -3.25 6.36 0.56
N THR A 17 -3.40 7.62 0.12
CA THR A 17 -4.70 8.26 -0.10
C THR A 17 -5.50 7.51 -1.17
N LEU A 18 -4.86 7.08 -2.25
CA LEU A 18 -5.52 6.28 -3.29
C LEU A 18 -6.01 4.93 -2.74
N ALA A 19 -5.22 4.26 -1.91
CA ALA A 19 -5.59 2.99 -1.29
C ALA A 19 -6.83 3.13 -0.39
N GLU A 20 -6.97 4.24 0.33
CA GLU A 20 -8.17 4.58 1.12
C GLU A 20 -9.40 4.73 0.22
N SER A 21 -9.31 5.51 -0.87
CA SER A 21 -10.43 5.64 -1.83
C SER A 21 -10.79 4.32 -2.51
N VAL A 22 -9.82 3.47 -2.82
CA VAL A 22 -10.07 2.13 -3.37
C VAL A 22 -10.79 1.26 -2.34
N LYS A 23 -10.42 1.32 -1.06
CA LYS A 23 -11.11 0.60 0.01
C LYS A 23 -12.58 1.00 0.08
N GLU A 24 -12.88 2.30 0.09
CA GLU A 24 -14.25 2.81 0.08
C GLU A 24 -15.05 2.29 -1.12
N GLY A 25 -14.43 2.29 -2.31
CA GLY A 25 -15.06 1.74 -3.53
C GLY A 25 -15.34 0.25 -3.43
N VAL A 26 -14.42 -0.53 -2.85
CA VAL A 26 -14.59 -1.98 -2.66
C VAL A 26 -15.68 -2.30 -1.63
N GLU A 27 -15.70 -1.58 -0.50
CA GLU A 27 -16.68 -1.78 0.57
C GLU A 27 -18.10 -1.30 0.19
N SER A 28 -18.24 -0.53 -0.88
CA SER A 28 -19.55 -0.18 -1.44
C SER A 28 -20.31 -1.38 -2.01
N VAL A 29 -19.62 -2.49 -2.32
CA VAL A 29 -20.21 -3.71 -2.87
C VAL A 29 -20.73 -4.60 -1.73
N PRO A 30 -22.02 -4.97 -1.69
CA PRO A 30 -22.58 -5.81 -0.63
C PRO A 30 -21.86 -7.16 -0.50
N GLY A 31 -21.42 -7.49 0.72
CA GLY A 31 -20.76 -8.77 1.03
C GLY A 31 -19.28 -8.85 0.65
N VAL A 32 -18.66 -7.70 0.32
CA VAL A 32 -17.23 -7.55 0.08
C VAL A 32 -16.60 -6.70 1.19
N THR A 33 -15.45 -7.12 1.70
CA THR A 33 -14.69 -6.38 2.73
C THR A 33 -13.26 -6.17 2.29
N ALA A 34 -12.66 -5.02 2.60
CA ALA A 34 -11.29 -4.69 2.22
C ALA A 34 -10.41 -4.28 3.41
N GLU A 35 -9.17 -4.76 3.41
CA GLU A 35 -8.15 -4.40 4.39
C GLU A 35 -6.93 -3.82 3.67
N ILE A 36 -6.38 -2.72 4.20
CA ILE A 36 -5.22 -2.04 3.62
C ILE A 36 -3.97 -2.49 4.34
N TYR A 37 -2.95 -2.85 3.56
CA TYR A 37 -1.63 -3.23 4.05
C TYR A 37 -0.54 -2.47 3.32
N GLN A 38 0.54 -2.18 4.04
CA GLN A 38 1.70 -1.48 3.53
C GLN A 38 2.86 -2.45 3.30
N VAL A 39 3.57 -2.30 2.18
CA VAL A 39 4.83 -3.02 1.92
C VAL A 39 5.93 -2.40 2.78
N PRO A 40 6.77 -3.21 3.46
CA PRO A 40 7.88 -2.69 4.27
C PRO A 40 8.82 -1.84 3.42
N GLU A 41 9.37 -0.78 4.03
CA GLU A 41 10.39 0.03 3.36
C GLU A 41 11.66 -0.77 3.15
N THR A 42 12.24 -0.67 1.95
CA THR A 42 13.49 -1.38 1.60
C THR A 42 14.66 -0.43 1.40
N LEU A 43 14.39 0.88 1.27
CA LEU A 43 15.43 1.89 1.15
C LEU A 43 16.03 2.25 2.51
N PRO A 44 17.36 2.42 2.61
CA PRO A 44 18.01 2.95 3.80
C PRO A 44 17.50 4.36 4.17
N GLU A 45 17.50 4.69 5.46
CA GLU A 45 17.05 6.00 5.97
C GLU A 45 17.80 7.18 5.33
N GLU A 46 19.08 7.02 5.03
CA GLU A 46 19.89 8.04 4.34
C GLU A 46 19.36 8.39 2.94
N VAL A 47 18.78 7.41 2.23
CA VAL A 47 18.20 7.60 0.90
C VAL A 47 16.82 8.25 1.05
N LEU A 48 16.03 7.81 2.03
CA LEU A 48 14.72 8.39 2.33
C LEU A 48 14.81 9.86 2.75
N ALA A 49 15.84 10.21 3.53
CA ALA A 49 16.12 11.59 3.93
C ALA A 49 16.44 12.48 2.71
N LYS A 50 17.26 11.98 1.77
CA LYS A 50 17.56 12.70 0.51
C LYS A 50 16.33 12.85 -0.39
N LEU A 51 15.40 11.91 -0.32
CA LEU A 51 14.17 11.94 -1.10
C LEU A 51 13.10 12.85 -0.51
N HIS A 52 13.32 13.44 0.67
CA HIS A 52 12.30 14.18 1.43
C HIS A 52 10.99 13.37 1.56
N ALA A 53 11.13 12.07 1.82
CA ALA A 53 10.00 11.16 1.91
C ALA A 53 9.02 11.62 3.00
N ALA A 54 7.73 11.51 2.72
CA ALA A 54 6.70 11.86 3.68
C ALA A 54 6.63 10.80 4.80
N PRO A 55 6.18 11.17 6.01
CA PRO A 55 5.91 10.19 7.06
C PRO A 55 4.93 9.11 6.56
N LYS A 56 5.23 7.85 6.84
CA LYS A 56 4.33 6.75 6.46
C LYS A 56 3.06 6.78 7.32
N LYS A 57 1.93 6.42 6.70
CA LYS A 57 0.67 6.21 7.42
C LYS A 57 0.74 4.93 8.27
N ASP A 58 -0.02 4.90 9.35
CA ASP A 58 -0.09 3.78 10.29
C ASP A 58 -0.96 2.63 9.75
N HIS A 59 -0.47 1.95 8.71
CA HIS A 59 -1.10 0.78 8.11
C HIS A 59 -0.29 -0.48 8.40
N ALA A 60 -0.98 -1.62 8.60
CA ALA A 60 -0.34 -2.88 8.91
C ALA A 60 0.62 -3.32 7.80
N ILE A 61 1.79 -3.85 8.17
CA ILE A 61 2.77 -4.33 7.19
C ILE A 61 2.34 -5.67 6.59
N ALA A 62 2.29 -5.74 5.26
CA ALA A 62 1.99 -6.97 4.52
C ALA A 62 3.09 -8.01 4.70
N ARG A 63 2.75 -9.24 5.13
CA ARG A 63 3.67 -10.39 5.13
C ARG A 63 3.39 -11.30 3.94
N ALA A 64 4.44 -11.65 3.19
CA ALA A 64 4.32 -12.50 2.00
C ALA A 64 3.66 -13.87 2.28
N SER A 65 3.72 -14.36 3.51
CA SER A 65 3.12 -15.64 3.94
C SER A 65 1.61 -15.59 4.18
N GLU A 66 0.98 -14.41 4.24
CA GLU A 66 -0.43 -14.27 4.67
C GLU A 66 -1.43 -14.25 3.49
N TYR A 67 -0.95 -14.18 2.25
CA TYR A 67 -1.79 -13.85 1.09
C TYR A 67 -1.81 -14.99 0.07
N GLY A 68 -2.64 -16.01 0.32
CA GLY A 68 -2.73 -17.22 -0.50
C GLY A 68 -3.43 -17.06 -1.86
N ILE A 69 -4.39 -16.12 -1.99
CA ILE A 69 -5.01 -15.69 -3.25
C ILE A 69 -5.53 -14.26 -3.01
N VAL A 70 -4.83 -13.24 -3.51
CA VAL A 70 -5.26 -11.83 -3.42
C VAL A 70 -5.62 -11.36 -4.83
N ASN A 71 -6.90 -11.07 -5.06
CA ASN A 71 -7.42 -10.74 -6.38
C ASN A 71 -7.06 -9.33 -6.88
N THR A 72 -6.44 -8.47 -6.07
CA THR A 72 -6.03 -7.13 -6.49
C THR A 72 -4.77 -6.67 -5.74
N ILE A 73 -3.62 -6.68 -6.42
CA ILE A 73 -2.39 -6.04 -5.95
C ILE A 73 -2.23 -4.73 -6.73
N ILE A 74 -2.47 -3.57 -6.10
CA ILE A 74 -2.17 -2.26 -6.70
C ILE A 74 -0.76 -1.86 -6.25
N SER A 75 0.25 -2.44 -6.92
CA SER A 75 1.64 -2.04 -6.73
C SER A 75 1.98 -0.85 -7.63
N ILE A 76 1.76 0.38 -7.16
CA ILE A 76 2.21 1.58 -7.87
C ILE A 76 3.63 1.90 -7.39
N ASN A 77 4.62 1.38 -8.11
CA ASN A 77 6.03 1.61 -7.82
C ASN A 77 6.54 2.80 -8.64
N ILE A 78 6.48 4.00 -8.07
CA ILE A 78 7.22 5.15 -8.61
C ILE A 78 8.55 5.19 -7.86
N ARG A 79 9.54 4.40 -8.31
CA ARG A 79 10.92 4.59 -7.84
C ARG A 79 11.42 5.91 -8.43
N PRO A 80 11.88 6.86 -7.61
CA PRO A 80 12.66 7.97 -8.12
C PRO A 80 13.95 7.40 -8.71
N TYR A 81 14.20 7.64 -10.00
CA TYR A 81 15.52 7.42 -10.60
C TYR A 81 16.46 8.45 -9.99
N ILE A 82 17.31 8.01 -9.08
CA ILE A 82 18.42 8.80 -8.57
C ILE A 82 19.57 8.57 -9.56
N TYR A 83 19.86 9.56 -10.41
CA TYR A 83 21.07 9.59 -11.23
C TYR A 83 22.28 9.97 -10.39
#